data_AF-A0A975C129-F1
#
_entry.id   AF-A0A975C129-F1
#
_cell.length_a   1.000
_cell.length_b   1.000
_cell.length_c   1.000
_cell.angle_alpha   90.00
_cell.angle_beta   90.00
_cell.angle_gamma   90.00
#
_symmetry.space_group_name_H-M   'P 1'
#
loop_
_entity.id
_entity.type
_entity.pdbx_description
1 polymer ?
#
loop_
_entity_poly.entity_id
_entity_poly.type
_entity_poly.pdbx_seq_one_letter_code
_entity_poly.pdbx_strand_id
1 'polypeptide(L)'
;MAGPVHYEIYIRKTAPSPWTLSMATEDRKNAIETAEDLMRDRQAVAVKVTKETLDPDTMEFNTVVLMTRGAAEAPRKKVAEIDTGPACKQPGDLYTPHARELIGRVLEDWLHRNSATPYELLHRPDLVERLEASGVELQHALQKIAIPEAQANGMATHDLIRHYQKLTGQAMERVITAGRRNLFSNLADHSLADIAHRISGAPDRAFIIGGVICGALVGIKGARARLGALMDLADRAPPSGPPRALVLVGLEQILCELFASRTNLAEILGPSLDQGGSMAAIVRMVAPREIDRLVRADPRLALLMPIVDGPAARLGEHLAAGEFPILAASLARLVLRELMGPRRLRPTDPVGEIDILRTLAMSLTATAGRLLTMEEVQNAFIERSKSLVTADFVQAYVSLCETVLCEAETLTRLCENVTGGANKRSAARWLVACVTSLRFETEMRNATTRPTQKLHVLAGLQRSVRACALAEHDETQITAAIGEVGGVVEGEAKLTAQLAKAQAPAPQKLAVLLRLAAGETAPFGPAADRAKAEVIRLFRAPDTRVALGAAPEALGELKGLMKSAGLAA
;
A
#
# COMPACT_ATOMS: atom_id res chain seq x y z
N MET A 1 23.29 10.75 -49.97
CA MET A 1 22.87 9.95 -51.14
C MET A 1 21.66 9.15 -50.71
N ALA A 2 20.58 9.11 -51.49
CA ALA A 2 19.40 8.31 -51.12
C ALA A 2 19.80 6.84 -50.99
N GLY A 3 19.49 6.21 -49.85
CA GLY A 3 19.81 4.80 -49.61
C GLY A 3 19.04 3.86 -50.54
N PRO A 4 19.33 2.55 -50.49
CA PRO A 4 18.68 1.55 -51.35
C PRO A 4 17.15 1.63 -51.22
N VAL A 5 16.48 1.52 -52.37
CA VAL A 5 15.02 1.62 -52.51
C VAL A 5 14.47 0.29 -53.00
N HIS A 6 13.45 -0.21 -52.33
CA HIS A 6 12.64 -1.31 -52.82
C HIS A 6 11.14 -1.01 -52.65
N TYR A 7 10.31 -1.77 -53.36
CA TYR A 7 8.87 -1.61 -53.41
C TYR A 7 8.21 -2.89 -52.91
N GLU A 8 7.22 -2.73 -52.03
CA GLU A 8 6.52 -3.84 -51.40
C GLU A 8 5.05 -3.84 -51.80
N ILE A 9 4.53 -5.00 -52.17
CA ILE A 9 3.13 -5.21 -52.53
C ILE A 9 2.43 -5.95 -51.40
N TYR A 10 1.46 -5.30 -50.77
CA TYR A 10 0.59 -5.86 -49.75
C TYR A 10 -0.78 -6.20 -50.34
N ILE A 11 -1.33 -7.34 -49.97
CA ILE A 11 -2.66 -7.78 -50.41
C ILE A 11 -3.59 -8.09 -49.24
N ARG A 12 -4.90 -7.98 -49.48
CA ARG A 12 -5.96 -8.51 -48.62
C ARG A 12 -6.78 -9.51 -49.42
N LYS A 13 -6.81 -10.77 -49.00
CA LYS A 13 -7.59 -11.83 -49.69
C LYS A 13 -9.10 -11.73 -49.41
N THR A 14 -9.50 -11.20 -48.25
CA THR A 14 -10.91 -10.94 -47.92
C THR A 14 -11.07 -9.60 -47.18
N ALA A 15 -12.28 -9.01 -47.19
CA ALA A 15 -12.57 -7.70 -46.58
C ALA A 15 -12.26 -7.55 -45.07
N PRO A 16 -12.29 -8.61 -44.23
CA PRO A 16 -11.83 -8.55 -42.84
C PRO A 16 -10.37 -8.97 -42.62
N SER A 17 -9.66 -9.51 -43.62
CA SER A 17 -8.27 -9.98 -43.44
C SER A 17 -7.29 -8.83 -43.20
N PRO A 18 -6.23 -9.01 -42.40
CA PRO A 18 -5.15 -8.03 -42.31
C PRO A 18 -4.37 -7.93 -43.64
N TRP A 19 -3.61 -6.84 -43.82
CA TRP A 19 -2.68 -6.70 -44.95
C TRP A 19 -1.54 -7.72 -44.81
N THR A 20 -1.21 -8.42 -45.89
CA THR A 20 -0.10 -9.37 -45.93
C THR A 20 0.84 -9.03 -47.07
N LEU A 21 2.15 -9.02 -46.81
CA LEU A 21 3.16 -8.82 -47.85
C LEU A 21 3.11 -9.98 -48.83
N SER A 22 2.92 -9.67 -50.11
CA SER A 22 2.87 -10.63 -51.21
C SER A 22 4.20 -10.73 -51.95
N MET A 23 4.85 -9.59 -52.21
CA MET A 23 6.10 -9.52 -52.97
C MET A 23 6.86 -8.23 -52.63
N ALA A 24 8.19 -8.28 -52.74
CA ALA A 24 9.05 -7.11 -52.75
C ALA A 24 9.92 -7.11 -54.03
N THR A 25 10.14 -5.95 -54.65
CA THR A 25 10.93 -5.80 -55.88
C THR A 25 11.62 -4.43 -55.92
N GLU A 26 12.77 -4.33 -56.58
CA GLU A 26 13.49 -3.07 -56.76
C GLU A 26 12.95 -2.23 -57.92
N ASP A 27 12.11 -2.83 -58.79
CA ASP A 27 11.50 -2.14 -59.93
C ASP A 27 10.08 -1.65 -59.61
N ARG A 28 9.92 -0.32 -59.61
CA ARG A 28 8.65 0.37 -59.38
C ARG A 28 7.56 -0.06 -60.36
N LYS A 29 7.90 -0.19 -61.65
CA LYS A 29 6.92 -0.45 -62.71
C LYS A 29 6.37 -1.87 -62.55
N ASN A 30 7.26 -2.82 -62.32
CA ASN A 30 6.91 -4.21 -62.03
C ASN A 30 6.02 -4.35 -60.77
N ALA A 31 6.32 -3.58 -59.70
CA ALA A 31 5.51 -3.58 -58.48
C ALA A 31 4.06 -3.14 -58.71
N ILE A 32 3.86 -2.11 -59.54
CA ILE A 32 2.53 -1.56 -59.85
C ILE A 32 1.78 -2.52 -60.78
N GLU A 33 2.42 -3.00 -61.85
CA GLU A 33 1.81 -3.94 -62.81
C GLU A 33 1.37 -5.24 -62.12
N THR A 34 2.25 -5.81 -61.27
CA THR A 34 1.92 -7.03 -60.52
C THR A 34 0.75 -6.79 -59.54
N ALA A 35 0.71 -5.64 -58.87
CA ALA A 35 -0.41 -5.33 -57.97
C ALA A 35 -1.74 -5.16 -58.72
N GLU A 36 -1.72 -4.60 -59.94
CA GLU A 36 -2.90 -4.51 -60.81
C GLU A 36 -3.33 -5.87 -61.34
N ASP A 37 -2.40 -6.74 -61.72
CA ASP A 37 -2.68 -8.10 -62.17
C ASP A 37 -3.28 -8.95 -61.04
N LEU A 38 -2.78 -8.84 -59.80
CA LEU A 38 -3.35 -9.51 -58.62
C LEU A 38 -4.83 -9.12 -58.35
N MET A 39 -5.20 -7.88 -58.65
CA MET A 39 -6.60 -7.43 -58.60
C MET A 39 -7.41 -7.94 -59.80
N ARG A 40 -6.82 -7.95 -61.00
CA ARG A 40 -7.47 -8.43 -62.23
C ARG A 40 -7.81 -9.91 -62.16
N ASP A 41 -6.89 -10.71 -61.62
CA ASP A 41 -7.01 -12.16 -61.47
C ASP A 41 -7.86 -12.57 -60.25
N ARG A 42 -8.46 -11.59 -59.54
CA ARG A 42 -9.29 -11.76 -58.34
C ARG A 42 -8.59 -12.53 -57.21
N GLN A 43 -7.27 -12.46 -57.15
CA GLN A 43 -6.47 -13.08 -56.09
C GLN A 43 -6.45 -12.25 -54.80
N ALA A 44 -6.83 -10.97 -54.89
CA ALA A 44 -7.00 -10.07 -53.75
C ALA A 44 -8.24 -9.18 -53.91
N VAL A 45 -8.84 -8.79 -52.76
CA VAL A 45 -9.96 -7.82 -52.67
C VAL A 45 -9.44 -6.39 -52.51
N ALA A 46 -8.20 -6.23 -52.02
CA ALA A 46 -7.48 -4.97 -52.02
C ALA A 46 -5.96 -5.18 -52.12
N VAL A 47 -5.28 -4.24 -52.77
CA VAL A 47 -3.82 -4.20 -52.93
C VAL A 47 -3.28 -2.83 -52.51
N LYS A 48 -2.08 -2.82 -51.93
CA LYS A 48 -1.35 -1.61 -51.52
C LYS A 48 0.11 -1.76 -51.92
N VAL A 49 0.66 -0.80 -52.65
CA VAL A 49 2.08 -0.76 -53.01
C VAL A 49 2.76 0.34 -52.21
N THR A 50 3.82 0.00 -51.49
CA THR A 50 4.66 0.95 -50.76
C THR A 50 6.06 1.00 -51.35
N LYS A 51 6.70 2.16 -51.22
CA LYS A 51 8.11 2.38 -51.50
C LYS A 51 8.82 2.49 -50.17
N GLU A 52 9.77 1.62 -49.91
CA GLU A 52 10.65 1.67 -48.75
C GLU A 52 11.97 2.30 -49.19
N THR A 53 12.39 3.37 -48.50
CA THR A 53 13.70 4.00 -48.73
C THR A 53 14.50 3.90 -47.44
N LEU A 54 15.62 3.19 -47.47
CA LEU A 54 16.50 3.09 -46.29
C LEU A 54 17.21 4.42 -46.08
N ASP A 55 17.11 4.96 -44.87
CA ASP A 55 17.95 6.08 -44.44
C ASP A 55 19.29 5.52 -43.94
N PRO A 56 20.42 5.82 -44.61
CA PRO A 56 21.73 5.27 -44.23
C PRO A 56 22.25 5.78 -42.89
N ASP A 57 21.74 6.91 -42.37
CA ASP A 57 22.22 7.48 -41.11
C ASP A 57 21.49 6.89 -39.90
N THR A 58 20.19 6.57 -40.04
CA THR A 58 19.37 6.02 -38.95
C THR A 58 19.14 4.51 -39.06
N MET A 59 19.43 3.90 -40.22
CA MET A 59 19.11 2.50 -40.56
C MET A 59 17.59 2.20 -40.51
N GLU A 60 16.74 3.22 -40.57
CA GLU A 60 15.28 3.10 -40.59
C GLU A 60 14.72 3.20 -42.02
N PHE A 61 13.62 2.50 -42.28
CA PHE A 61 12.93 2.56 -43.57
C PHE A 61 11.85 3.66 -43.55
N ASN A 62 11.96 4.59 -44.49
CA ASN A 62 10.92 5.56 -44.77
C ASN A 62 9.94 4.99 -45.80
N THR A 63 8.75 4.65 -45.32
CA THR A 63 7.66 4.08 -46.12
C THR A 63 6.80 5.16 -46.78
N VAL A 64 6.62 5.10 -48.10
CA VAL A 64 5.69 5.95 -48.85
C VAL A 64 4.69 5.08 -49.63
N VAL A 65 3.39 5.27 -49.41
CA VAL A 65 2.35 4.55 -50.16
C VAL A 65 2.24 5.14 -51.57
N LEU A 66 2.47 4.31 -52.59
CA LEU A 66 2.37 4.71 -53.99
C LEU A 66 1.00 4.47 -54.59
N MET A 67 0.35 3.38 -54.20
CA MET A 67 -0.94 2.96 -54.73
C MET A 67 -1.73 2.19 -53.68
N THR A 68 -3.04 2.42 -53.63
CA THR A 68 -3.99 1.55 -52.92
C THR A 68 -5.24 1.40 -53.79
N ARG A 69 -5.67 0.15 -54.04
CA ARG A 69 -6.87 -0.16 -54.84
C ARG A 69 -7.66 -1.31 -54.21
N GLY A 70 -8.99 -1.26 -54.31
CA GLY A 70 -9.91 -2.26 -53.76
C GLY A 70 -10.87 -1.69 -52.72
N ALA A 71 -11.73 -2.54 -52.13
CA ALA A 71 -12.71 -2.13 -51.12
C ALA A 71 -11.98 -1.60 -49.87
N ALA A 72 -11.87 -0.27 -49.79
CA ALA A 72 -11.30 0.45 -48.67
C ALA A 72 -12.10 0.15 -47.39
N GLU A 73 -11.35 -0.12 -46.32
CA GLU A 73 -11.73 -0.26 -44.91
C GLU A 73 -13.23 -0.34 -44.58
N ALA A 74 -13.66 -1.44 -43.95
CA ALA A 74 -14.94 -1.45 -43.25
C ALA A 74 -14.96 -0.27 -42.25
N PRO A 75 -16.01 0.57 -42.24
CA PRO A 75 -16.06 1.71 -41.32
C PRO A 75 -15.90 1.18 -39.90
N ARG A 76 -14.93 1.75 -39.17
CA ARG A 76 -14.70 1.41 -37.76
C ARG A 76 -16.04 1.48 -37.04
N LYS A 77 -16.39 0.38 -36.36
CA LYS A 77 -17.55 0.29 -35.47
C LYS A 77 -17.48 1.50 -34.54
N LYS A 78 -18.46 2.41 -34.62
CA LYS A 78 -18.55 3.58 -33.73
C LYS A 78 -18.45 3.07 -32.30
N VAL A 79 -17.35 3.41 -31.62
CA VAL A 79 -17.30 3.37 -30.16
C VAL A 79 -18.41 4.30 -29.69
N ALA A 80 -19.16 3.88 -28.67
CA ALA A 80 -20.27 4.65 -28.10
C ALA A 80 -19.86 6.12 -27.92
N GLU A 81 -20.78 7.05 -28.23
CA GLU A 81 -20.59 8.48 -27.99
C GLU A 81 -20.12 8.70 -26.55
N ILE A 82 -18.86 9.11 -26.40
CA ILE A 82 -18.38 9.75 -25.18
C ILE A 82 -19.14 11.08 -25.12
N ASP A 83 -19.78 11.40 -23.99
CA ASP A 83 -20.38 12.72 -23.75
C ASP A 83 -19.26 13.77 -23.89
N THR A 84 -19.14 14.39 -25.07
CA THR A 84 -18.11 15.37 -25.42
C THR A 84 -18.44 16.77 -24.89
N GLY A 85 -19.39 16.88 -23.97
CA GLY A 85 -19.77 18.13 -23.32
C GLY A 85 -18.84 18.51 -22.15
N PRO A 86 -18.93 19.76 -21.67
CA PRO A 86 -18.20 20.19 -20.49
C PRO A 86 -18.59 19.34 -19.26
N ALA A 87 -17.61 19.06 -18.40
CA ALA A 87 -17.78 18.20 -17.24
C ALA A 87 -18.86 18.69 -16.25
N CYS A 88 -18.99 20.02 -16.08
CA CYS A 88 -20.09 20.64 -15.33
C CYS A 88 -20.98 21.44 -16.27
N LYS A 89 -22.29 21.20 -16.25
CA LYS A 89 -23.29 21.83 -17.14
C LYS A 89 -24.15 22.87 -16.40
N GLN A 90 -24.41 22.67 -15.11
CA GLN A 90 -25.26 23.54 -14.27
C GLN A 90 -24.61 23.86 -12.91
N PRO A 91 -24.99 24.96 -12.24
CA PRO A 91 -24.35 25.36 -10.98
C PRO A 91 -24.39 24.30 -9.86
N GLY A 92 -25.39 23.42 -9.88
CA GLY A 92 -25.49 22.30 -8.94
C GLY A 92 -24.36 21.28 -9.09
N ASP A 93 -23.76 21.16 -10.27
CA ASP A 93 -22.68 20.18 -10.54
C ASP A 93 -21.39 20.53 -9.77
N LEU A 94 -21.20 21.81 -9.43
CA LEU A 94 -20.07 22.27 -8.59
C LEU A 94 -20.10 21.69 -7.17
N TYR A 95 -21.26 21.24 -6.70
CA TYR A 95 -21.44 20.65 -5.38
C TYR A 95 -21.13 19.15 -5.37
N THR A 96 -20.85 18.53 -6.52
CA THR A 96 -20.47 17.10 -6.56
C THR A 96 -19.10 16.88 -5.92
N PRO A 97 -18.84 15.71 -5.30
CA PRO A 97 -17.55 15.44 -4.67
C PRO A 97 -16.35 15.64 -5.61
N HIS A 98 -16.48 15.21 -6.87
CA HIS A 98 -15.42 15.35 -7.87
C HIS A 98 -15.15 16.82 -8.24
N ALA A 99 -16.21 17.62 -8.42
CA ALA A 99 -16.05 19.05 -8.69
C ALA A 99 -15.41 19.77 -7.50
N ARG A 100 -15.78 19.45 -6.26
CA ARG A 100 -15.17 20.05 -5.06
C ARG A 100 -13.71 19.66 -4.87
N GLU A 101 -13.34 18.41 -5.17
CA GLU A 101 -11.94 17.99 -5.21
C GLU A 101 -11.15 18.78 -6.27
N LEU A 102 -11.73 18.99 -7.47
CA LEU A 102 -11.12 19.80 -8.50
C LEU A 102 -10.96 21.27 -8.06
N ILE A 103 -12.01 21.87 -7.49
CA ILE A 103 -11.98 23.22 -6.91
C ILE A 103 -10.85 23.33 -5.87
N GLY A 104 -10.75 22.36 -4.97
CA GLY A 104 -9.70 22.28 -3.95
C GLY A 104 -8.30 22.30 -4.55
N ARG A 105 -8.07 21.58 -5.66
CA ARG A 105 -6.77 21.56 -6.35
C ARG A 105 -6.47 22.84 -7.11
N VAL A 106 -7.45 23.40 -7.83
CA VAL A 106 -7.18 24.59 -8.67
C VAL A 106 -7.05 25.87 -7.87
N LEU A 107 -7.71 25.94 -6.71
CA LEU A 107 -7.69 27.07 -5.77
C LEU A 107 -6.92 26.77 -4.47
N GLU A 108 -6.02 25.78 -4.47
CA GLU A 108 -5.31 25.30 -3.27
C GLU A 108 -4.67 26.43 -2.46
N ASP A 109 -3.85 27.26 -3.12
CA ASP A 109 -3.15 28.39 -2.47
C ASP A 109 -4.12 29.45 -1.91
N TRP A 110 -5.21 29.71 -2.63
CA TRP A 110 -6.22 30.67 -2.20
C TRP A 110 -7.00 30.14 -0.99
N LEU A 111 -7.44 28.89 -1.03
CA LEU A 111 -8.16 28.23 0.06
C LEU A 111 -7.29 28.13 1.31
N HIS A 112 -6.01 27.79 1.15
CA HIS A 112 -5.05 27.73 2.24
C HIS A 112 -4.86 29.11 2.93
N ARG A 113 -4.63 30.18 2.14
CA ARG A 113 -4.51 31.56 2.67
C ARG A 113 -5.75 32.02 3.42
N ASN A 114 -6.92 31.51 3.05
CA ASN A 114 -8.20 31.87 3.66
C ASN A 114 -8.66 30.89 4.75
N SER A 115 -7.89 29.82 5.01
CA SER A 115 -8.25 28.77 5.96
C SER A 115 -9.67 28.22 5.73
N ALA A 116 -10.01 27.96 4.46
CA ALA A 116 -11.34 27.54 4.03
C ALA A 116 -11.28 26.26 3.19
N THR A 117 -12.37 25.50 3.18
CA THR A 117 -12.54 24.34 2.29
C THR A 117 -13.37 24.70 1.05
N PRO A 118 -13.31 23.89 -0.03
CA PRO A 118 -14.20 24.05 -1.19
C PRO A 118 -15.68 24.10 -0.82
N TYR A 119 -16.12 23.26 0.12
CA TYR A 119 -17.50 23.26 0.60
C TYR A 119 -17.89 24.58 1.26
N GLU A 120 -17.00 25.17 2.07
CA GLU A 120 -17.22 26.50 2.64
C GLU A 120 -17.30 27.59 1.57
N LEU A 121 -16.41 27.58 0.58
CA LEU A 121 -16.44 28.53 -0.52
C LEU A 121 -17.80 28.52 -1.25
N LEU A 122 -18.40 27.34 -1.41
CA LEU A 122 -19.71 27.19 -2.07
C LEU A 122 -20.90 27.59 -1.18
N HIS A 123 -20.69 27.89 0.10
CA HIS A 123 -21.77 28.18 1.06
C HIS A 123 -21.58 29.48 1.84
N ARG A 124 -20.44 30.16 1.70
CA ARG A 124 -20.10 31.39 2.44
C ARG A 124 -20.05 32.62 1.54
N PRO A 125 -20.99 33.57 1.69
CA PRO A 125 -21.00 34.81 0.91
C PRO A 125 -19.70 35.62 1.06
N ASP A 126 -19.13 35.69 2.26
CA ASP A 126 -17.90 36.43 2.53
C ASP A 126 -16.68 35.88 1.77
N LEU A 127 -16.60 34.56 1.59
CA LEU A 127 -15.54 33.94 0.80
C LEU A 127 -15.73 34.15 -0.70
N VAL A 128 -16.98 34.08 -1.16
CA VAL A 128 -17.34 34.31 -2.57
C VAL A 128 -17.01 35.75 -2.98
N GLU A 129 -17.45 36.74 -2.21
CA GLU A 129 -17.17 38.15 -2.50
C GLU A 129 -15.65 38.44 -2.52
N ARG A 130 -14.88 37.80 -1.64
CA ARG A 130 -13.42 37.92 -1.62
C ARG A 130 -12.75 37.26 -2.83
N LEU A 131 -13.26 36.13 -3.30
CA LEU A 131 -12.75 35.47 -4.51
C LEU A 131 -13.08 36.27 -5.76
N GLU A 132 -14.30 36.79 -5.86
CA GLU A 132 -14.76 37.63 -6.95
C GLU A 132 -13.96 38.94 -7.02
N ALA A 133 -13.74 39.60 -5.89
CA ALA A 133 -12.93 40.81 -5.80
C ALA A 133 -11.47 40.59 -6.22
N SER A 134 -10.94 39.37 -6.09
CA SER A 134 -9.58 39.05 -6.51
C SER A 134 -9.42 38.99 -8.03
N GLY A 135 -10.47 38.61 -8.78
CA GLY A 135 -10.53 38.53 -10.25
C GLY A 135 -9.53 37.58 -10.94
N VAL A 136 -8.23 37.82 -10.74
CA VAL A 136 -7.10 37.10 -11.35
C VAL A 136 -7.05 35.64 -10.91
N GLU A 137 -7.23 35.36 -9.61
CA GLU A 137 -7.18 34.00 -9.06
C GLU A 137 -8.26 33.10 -9.65
N LEU A 138 -9.49 33.64 -9.80
CA LEU A 138 -10.60 32.93 -10.44
C LEU A 138 -10.29 32.66 -11.91
N GLN A 139 -9.80 33.67 -12.65
CA GLN A 139 -9.49 33.51 -14.06
C GLN A 139 -8.39 32.46 -14.30
N HIS A 140 -7.35 32.45 -13.48
CA HIS A 140 -6.29 31.45 -13.54
C HIS A 140 -6.81 30.05 -13.23
N ALA A 141 -7.67 29.91 -12.20
CA ALA A 141 -8.28 28.63 -11.86
C ALA A 141 -9.15 28.08 -13.02
N LEU A 142 -9.92 28.95 -13.68
CA LEU A 142 -10.72 28.57 -14.84
C LEU A 142 -9.86 28.10 -16.03
N GLN A 143 -8.75 28.79 -16.31
CA GLN A 143 -7.82 28.40 -17.36
C GLN A 143 -7.16 27.03 -17.09
N LYS A 144 -6.81 26.74 -15.82
CA LYS A 144 -6.26 25.44 -15.41
C LYS A 144 -7.20 24.26 -15.72
N ILE A 145 -8.51 24.50 -15.79
CA ILE A 145 -9.53 23.47 -16.10
C ILE A 145 -9.84 23.46 -17.60
N ALA A 146 -10.15 24.62 -18.16
CA ALA A 146 -10.66 24.73 -19.52
C ALA A 146 -9.61 24.35 -20.58
N ILE A 147 -8.31 24.60 -20.35
CA ILE A 147 -7.25 24.29 -21.33
C ILE A 147 -7.07 22.77 -21.50
N PRO A 148 -6.83 21.98 -20.43
CA PRO A 148 -6.71 20.52 -20.57
C PRO A 148 -7.97 19.86 -21.13
N GLU A 149 -9.15 20.32 -20.71
CA GLU A 149 -10.43 19.77 -21.18
C GLU A 149 -10.68 20.10 -22.66
N ALA A 150 -10.34 21.31 -23.11
CA ALA A 150 -10.39 21.68 -24.52
C ALA A 150 -9.51 20.77 -25.38
N GLN A 151 -8.28 20.51 -24.91
CA GLN A 151 -7.33 19.65 -25.61
C GLN A 151 -7.79 18.18 -25.66
N ALA A 152 -8.36 17.67 -24.56
CA ALA A 152 -8.84 16.30 -24.47
C ALA A 152 -10.08 16.05 -25.35
N ASN A 153 -11.00 17.03 -25.41
CA ASN A 153 -12.29 16.88 -26.09
C ASN A 153 -12.32 17.51 -27.50
N GLY A 154 -11.21 18.10 -27.96
CA GLY A 154 -11.14 18.80 -29.25
C GLY A 154 -12.05 20.03 -29.33
N MET A 155 -12.32 20.67 -28.19
CA MET A 155 -13.20 21.85 -28.09
C MET A 155 -12.39 23.15 -28.17
N ALA A 156 -13.05 24.25 -28.54
CA ALA A 156 -12.42 25.56 -28.50
C ALA A 156 -12.21 26.02 -27.04
N THR A 157 -10.96 26.26 -26.65
CA THR A 157 -10.58 26.70 -25.29
C THR A 157 -11.36 27.92 -24.83
N HIS A 158 -11.55 28.89 -25.72
CA HIS A 158 -12.26 30.13 -25.41
C HIS A 158 -13.74 29.88 -25.06
N ASP A 159 -14.38 28.90 -25.70
CA ASP A 159 -15.79 28.59 -25.45
C ASP A 159 -15.97 27.89 -24.11
N LEU A 160 -15.04 26.99 -23.74
CA LEU A 160 -15.01 26.38 -22.41
C LEU A 160 -14.70 27.39 -21.29
N ILE A 161 -13.77 28.31 -21.51
CA ILE A 161 -13.50 29.39 -20.54
C ILE A 161 -14.78 30.21 -20.31
N ARG A 162 -15.47 30.62 -21.38
CA ARG A 162 -16.72 31.39 -21.28
C ARG A 162 -17.82 30.60 -20.58
N HIS A 163 -17.94 29.31 -20.87
CA HIS A 163 -18.89 28.42 -20.21
C HIS A 163 -18.65 28.36 -18.70
N TYR A 164 -17.42 28.09 -18.28
CA TYR A 164 -17.09 28.02 -16.85
C TYR A 164 -17.14 29.37 -16.15
N GLN A 165 -16.81 30.48 -16.82
CA GLN A 165 -17.03 31.83 -16.29
C GLN A 165 -18.51 32.09 -16.01
N LYS A 166 -19.39 31.76 -16.95
CA LYS A 166 -20.84 31.91 -16.77
C LYS A 166 -21.36 31.02 -15.64
N LEU A 167 -20.91 29.76 -15.61
CA LEU A 167 -21.30 28.78 -14.60
C LEU A 167 -20.91 29.22 -13.19
N THR A 168 -19.66 29.64 -13.01
CA THR A 168 -19.14 30.13 -11.72
C THR A 168 -19.83 31.42 -11.30
N GLY A 169 -20.04 32.37 -12.22
CA GLY A 169 -20.81 33.59 -11.92
C GLY A 169 -22.24 33.31 -11.42
N GLN A 170 -22.95 32.35 -12.04
CA GLN A 170 -24.28 31.93 -11.57
C GLN A 170 -24.24 31.29 -10.18
N ALA A 171 -23.21 30.48 -9.89
CA ALA A 171 -23.05 29.86 -8.59
C ALA A 171 -22.72 30.89 -7.50
N MET A 172 -21.83 31.86 -7.79
CA MET A 172 -21.48 32.95 -6.89
C MET A 172 -22.69 33.82 -6.55
N GLU A 173 -23.45 34.23 -7.57
CA GLU A 173 -24.66 35.05 -7.38
C GLU A 173 -25.70 34.33 -6.51
N ARG A 174 -25.85 33.00 -6.66
CA ARG A 174 -26.76 32.21 -5.80
C ARG A 174 -26.37 32.32 -4.32
N VAL A 175 -25.08 32.22 -4.00
CA VAL A 175 -24.59 32.29 -2.62
C VAL A 175 -24.71 33.71 -2.06
N ILE A 176 -24.33 34.73 -2.83
CA ILE A 176 -24.44 36.14 -2.44
C ILE A 176 -25.91 36.51 -2.19
N THR A 177 -26.82 36.16 -3.12
CA THR A 177 -28.26 36.40 -2.97
C THR A 177 -28.84 35.66 -1.75
N ALA A 178 -28.38 34.43 -1.47
CA ALA A 178 -28.81 33.70 -0.29
C ALA A 178 -28.36 34.37 1.02
N GLY A 179 -27.13 34.89 1.06
CA GLY A 179 -26.62 35.69 2.16
C GLY A 179 -27.42 36.98 2.37
N ARG A 180 -27.65 37.75 1.32
CA ARG A 180 -28.44 39.01 1.37
C ARG A 180 -29.88 38.79 1.84
N ARG A 181 -30.47 37.63 1.52
CA ARG A 181 -31.81 37.23 1.97
C ARG A 181 -31.83 36.63 3.38
N ASN A 182 -30.69 36.57 4.07
CA ASN A 182 -30.53 35.93 5.39
C ASN A 182 -31.07 34.48 5.42
N LEU A 183 -30.88 33.73 4.32
CA LEU A 183 -31.31 32.32 4.26
C LEU A 183 -30.47 31.44 5.19
N PHE A 184 -29.22 31.82 5.47
CA PHE A 184 -28.35 31.14 6.41
C PHE A 184 -28.56 31.71 7.82
N SER A 185 -29.44 31.08 8.59
CA SER A 185 -29.72 31.50 9.97
C SER A 185 -28.48 31.40 10.85
N ASN A 186 -28.22 32.43 11.66
CA ASN A 186 -27.14 32.41 12.64
C ASN A 186 -27.48 31.48 13.82
N LEU A 187 -26.51 30.67 14.26
CA LEU A 187 -26.64 29.78 15.41
C LEU A 187 -26.52 30.49 16.76
N ALA A 188 -26.27 31.81 16.78
CA ALA A 188 -26.33 32.61 18.01
C ALA A 188 -27.76 32.71 18.58
N ASP A 189 -28.76 32.81 17.69
CA ASP A 189 -30.16 33.11 18.08
C ASP A 189 -31.09 31.88 17.93
N HIS A 190 -30.62 30.82 17.28
CA HIS A 190 -31.40 29.63 16.97
C HIS A 190 -30.63 28.35 17.22
N SER A 191 -31.31 27.30 17.70
CA SER A 191 -30.69 25.98 17.79
C SER A 191 -30.57 25.34 16.41
N LEU A 192 -29.47 24.59 16.20
CA LEU A 192 -29.24 23.84 14.97
C LEU A 192 -30.35 22.83 14.71
N ALA A 193 -30.88 22.22 15.78
CA ALA A 193 -31.96 21.25 15.69
C ALA A 193 -33.27 21.89 15.19
N ASP A 194 -33.66 23.05 15.71
CA ASP A 194 -34.87 23.76 15.28
C ASP A 194 -34.80 24.17 13.81
N ILE A 195 -33.63 24.65 13.37
CA ILE A 195 -33.39 24.99 11.97
C ILE A 195 -33.54 23.74 11.10
N ALA A 196 -32.88 22.64 11.46
CA ALA A 196 -32.94 21.38 10.70
C ALA A 196 -34.37 20.84 10.57
N HIS A 197 -35.17 20.92 11.65
CA HIS A 197 -36.57 20.52 11.61
C HIS A 197 -37.40 21.42 10.69
N ARG A 198 -37.23 22.74 10.77
CA ARG A 198 -37.96 23.72 9.96
C ARG A 198 -37.73 23.54 8.46
N ILE A 199 -36.49 23.25 8.07
CA ILE A 199 -36.11 23.17 6.65
C ILE A 199 -36.24 21.77 6.06
N SER A 200 -36.59 20.74 6.83
CA SER A 200 -36.60 19.34 6.37
C SER A 200 -37.49 19.10 5.13
N GLY A 201 -38.52 19.92 4.91
CA GLY A 201 -39.41 19.87 3.74
C GLY A 201 -39.03 20.80 2.58
N ALA A 202 -38.02 21.66 2.74
CA ALA A 202 -37.64 22.64 1.73
C ALA A 202 -36.87 21.98 0.56
N PRO A 203 -37.00 22.50 -0.69
CA PRO A 203 -36.29 21.98 -1.85
C PRO A 203 -34.77 22.22 -1.75
N ASP A 204 -34.34 23.36 -1.20
CA ASP A 204 -32.92 23.74 -1.05
C ASP A 204 -32.33 23.40 0.34
N ARG A 205 -32.94 22.47 1.08
CA ARG A 205 -32.56 22.17 2.48
C ARG A 205 -31.08 21.85 2.69
N ALA A 206 -30.44 21.15 1.74
CA ALA A 206 -29.01 20.80 1.80
C ALA A 206 -28.11 22.03 1.62
N PHE A 207 -28.50 22.96 0.75
CA PHE A 207 -27.79 24.21 0.55
C PHE A 207 -27.95 25.14 1.76
N ILE A 208 -29.16 25.24 2.31
CA ILE A 208 -29.44 26.08 3.49
C ILE A 208 -28.67 25.56 4.71
N ILE A 209 -28.75 24.26 5.02
CA ILE A 209 -28.03 23.70 6.17
C ILE A 209 -26.51 23.82 5.99
N GLY A 210 -26.01 23.64 4.77
CA GLY A 210 -24.59 23.81 4.44
C GLY A 210 -24.11 25.23 4.76
N GLY A 211 -24.90 26.25 4.39
CA GLY A 211 -24.62 27.64 4.75
C GLY A 211 -24.64 27.92 6.24
N VAL A 212 -25.60 27.35 6.99
CA VAL A 212 -25.66 27.48 8.45
C VAL A 212 -24.43 26.85 9.12
N ILE A 213 -24.04 25.64 8.70
CA ILE A 213 -22.86 24.94 9.22
C ILE A 213 -21.59 25.73 8.88
N CYS A 214 -21.43 26.19 7.64
CA CYS A 214 -20.24 26.94 7.22
C CYS A 214 -20.17 28.32 7.91
N GLY A 215 -21.31 28.97 8.17
CA GLY A 215 -21.39 30.21 8.93
C GLY A 215 -20.87 30.05 10.36
N ALA A 216 -21.06 28.89 10.98
CA ALA A 216 -20.53 28.60 12.32
C ALA A 216 -18.99 28.46 12.36
N LEU A 217 -18.33 28.31 11.21
CA LEU A 217 -16.87 28.22 11.10
C LEU A 217 -16.19 29.57 10.82
N VAL A 218 -16.97 30.65 10.67
CA VAL A 218 -16.45 31.99 10.41
C VAL A 218 -15.53 32.41 11.56
N GLY A 219 -14.31 32.85 11.20
CA GLY A 219 -13.30 33.32 12.16
C GLY A 219 -12.49 32.22 12.86
N ILE A 220 -12.86 30.94 12.71
CA ILE A 220 -12.12 29.83 13.32
C ILE A 220 -10.92 29.45 12.44
N LYS A 221 -9.72 29.53 13.01
CA LYS A 221 -8.46 29.19 12.33
C LYS A 221 -7.86 27.91 12.89
N GLY A 222 -7.16 27.17 12.03
CA GLY A 222 -6.54 25.90 12.37
C GLY A 222 -7.49 24.71 12.23
N ALA A 223 -7.01 23.64 11.62
CA ALA A 223 -7.76 22.41 11.39
C ALA A 223 -8.24 21.76 12.69
N ARG A 224 -7.46 21.80 13.78
CA ARG A 224 -7.87 21.16 15.05
C ARG A 224 -9.01 21.91 15.73
N ALA A 225 -8.96 23.24 15.75
CA ALA A 225 -10.04 24.07 16.30
C ALA A 225 -11.32 23.95 15.46
N ARG A 226 -11.17 23.92 14.13
CA ARG A 226 -12.28 23.70 13.19
C ARG A 226 -12.92 22.32 13.37
N LEU A 227 -12.13 21.27 13.56
CA LEU A 227 -12.65 19.95 13.91
C LEU A 227 -13.44 20.00 15.23
N GLY A 228 -12.92 20.70 16.25
CA GLY A 228 -13.63 20.93 17.51
C GLY A 228 -15.01 21.55 17.30
N ALA A 229 -15.08 22.63 16.53
CA ALA A 229 -16.35 23.30 16.21
C ALA A 229 -17.32 22.37 15.44
N LEU A 230 -16.82 21.58 14.49
CA LEU A 230 -17.64 20.60 13.77
C LEU A 230 -18.20 19.51 14.70
N MET A 231 -17.41 19.04 15.67
CA MET A 231 -17.89 18.08 16.67
C MET A 231 -18.91 18.72 17.61
N ASP A 232 -18.74 19.99 17.98
CA ASP A 232 -19.75 20.71 18.78
C ASP A 232 -21.07 20.86 18.01
N LEU A 233 -21.03 20.98 16.68
CA LEU A 233 -22.23 20.98 15.85
C LEU A 233 -22.84 19.58 15.74
N ALA A 234 -22.02 18.52 15.64
CA ALA A 234 -22.50 17.14 15.62
C ALA A 234 -23.24 16.78 16.92
N ASP A 235 -22.72 17.21 18.07
CA ASP A 235 -23.35 17.00 19.38
C ASP A 235 -24.65 17.79 19.54
N ARG A 236 -24.76 18.96 18.88
CA ARG A 236 -25.97 19.80 18.85
C ARG A 236 -26.96 19.41 17.75
N ALA A 237 -26.66 18.40 16.94
CA ALA A 237 -27.56 17.93 15.90
C ALA A 237 -28.82 17.26 16.50
N PRO A 238 -29.95 17.23 15.78
CA PRO A 238 -31.13 16.49 16.21
C PRO A 238 -30.81 15.05 16.64
N PRO A 239 -31.52 14.46 17.62
CA PRO A 239 -31.16 13.15 18.17
C PRO A 239 -31.32 12.00 17.16
N SER A 240 -32.27 12.09 16.23
CA SER A 240 -32.48 11.06 15.20
C SER A 240 -33.30 11.58 14.01
N GLY A 241 -33.41 10.74 12.97
CA GLY A 241 -34.29 10.96 11.82
C GLY A 241 -33.70 11.81 10.69
N PRO A 242 -34.51 12.14 9.67
CA PRO A 242 -34.07 12.89 8.48
C PRO A 242 -33.39 14.24 8.80
N PRO A 243 -33.83 15.04 9.79
CA PRO A 243 -33.15 16.27 10.18
C PRO A 243 -31.73 16.06 10.73
N ARG A 244 -31.48 14.97 11.48
CA ARG A 244 -30.12 14.61 11.91
C ARG A 244 -29.25 14.28 10.72
N ALA A 245 -29.74 13.42 9.82
CA ALA A 245 -29.01 13.02 8.62
C ALA A 245 -28.63 14.24 7.75
N LEU A 246 -29.54 15.21 7.61
CA LEU A 246 -29.27 16.45 6.88
C LEU A 246 -28.07 17.23 7.44
N VAL A 247 -27.96 17.35 8.77
CA VAL A 247 -26.83 18.00 9.44
C VAL A 247 -25.55 17.19 9.26
N LEU A 248 -25.58 15.89 9.57
CA LEU A 248 -24.40 15.03 9.52
C LEU A 248 -23.82 14.94 8.11
N VAL A 249 -24.66 14.88 7.07
CA VAL A 249 -24.19 14.88 5.67
C VAL A 249 -23.44 16.17 5.32
N GLY A 250 -23.92 17.32 5.79
CA GLY A 250 -23.24 18.60 5.59
C GLY A 250 -21.89 18.68 6.32
N LEU A 251 -21.86 18.25 7.59
CA LEU A 251 -20.62 18.15 8.37
C LEU A 251 -19.61 17.21 7.71
N GLU A 252 -20.08 16.06 7.20
CA GLU A 252 -19.24 15.06 6.56
C GLU A 252 -18.49 15.60 5.35
N GLN A 253 -19.10 16.48 4.55
CA GLN A 253 -18.43 17.05 3.37
C GLN A 253 -17.21 17.88 3.79
N ILE A 254 -17.38 18.72 4.82
CA ILE A 254 -16.29 19.55 5.35
C ILE A 254 -15.23 18.68 6.00
N LEU A 255 -15.62 17.65 6.75
CA LEU A 255 -14.68 16.71 7.37
C LEU A 255 -13.85 15.99 6.29
N CYS A 256 -14.47 15.47 5.22
CA CYS A 256 -13.73 14.82 4.13
C CYS A 256 -12.69 15.76 3.52
N GLU A 257 -13.04 17.02 3.29
CA GLU A 257 -12.11 18.02 2.74
C GLU A 257 -11.01 18.42 3.74
N LEU A 258 -11.35 18.49 5.03
CA LEU A 258 -10.39 18.80 6.08
C LEU A 258 -9.32 17.71 6.19
N PHE A 259 -9.72 16.44 6.16
CA PHE A 259 -8.83 15.27 6.24
C PHE A 259 -8.12 14.93 4.91
N ALA A 260 -8.55 15.50 3.79
CA ALA A 260 -7.88 15.30 2.50
C ALA A 260 -6.49 15.98 2.45
N SER A 261 -6.30 17.07 3.21
CA SER A 261 -5.01 17.77 3.30
C SER A 261 -4.09 17.15 4.36
N ARG A 262 -2.86 16.83 3.96
CA ARG A 262 -1.83 16.30 4.88
C ARG A 262 -1.45 17.29 5.98
N THR A 263 -1.42 18.59 5.68
CA THR A 263 -1.10 19.65 6.65
C THR A 263 -2.14 19.69 7.77
N ASN A 264 -3.41 19.62 7.39
CA ASN A 264 -4.52 19.59 8.36
C ASN A 264 -4.49 18.32 9.22
N LEU A 265 -4.17 17.18 8.61
CA LEU A 265 -4.07 15.92 9.33
C LEU A 265 -3.03 15.98 10.46
N ALA A 266 -1.85 16.56 10.19
CA ALA A 266 -0.81 16.74 11.20
C ALA A 266 -1.26 17.67 12.33
N GLU A 267 -2.01 18.74 12.03
CA GLU A 267 -2.54 19.64 13.06
C GLU A 267 -3.63 18.95 13.92
N ILE A 268 -4.47 18.12 13.30
CA ILE A 268 -5.54 17.38 13.97
C ILE A 268 -4.97 16.33 14.91
N LEU A 269 -4.04 15.50 14.42
CA LEU A 269 -3.50 14.36 15.16
C LEU A 269 -2.34 14.75 16.10
N GLY A 270 -1.66 15.87 15.82
CA GLY A 270 -0.52 16.37 16.58
C GLY A 270 0.79 16.40 15.77
N PRO A 271 1.66 17.41 16.00
CA PRO A 271 2.79 17.71 15.13
C PRO A 271 4.00 16.75 15.22
N SER A 272 3.95 15.74 16.09
CA SER A 272 5.10 14.87 16.41
C SER A 272 5.01 13.45 15.83
N LEU A 273 4.02 13.16 15.00
CA LEU A 273 3.85 11.83 14.43
C LEU A 273 4.62 11.68 13.12
N ASP A 274 5.46 10.65 13.06
CA ASP A 274 5.96 10.15 11.78
C ASP A 274 4.80 9.57 10.93
N GLN A 275 5.12 9.13 9.72
CA GLN A 275 4.11 8.59 8.80
C GLN A 275 3.41 7.34 9.38
N GLY A 276 4.16 6.45 10.03
CA GLY A 276 3.63 5.24 10.67
C GLY A 276 2.68 5.57 11.82
N GLY A 277 3.09 6.49 12.71
CA GLY A 277 2.30 6.98 13.82
C GLY A 277 1.04 7.70 13.34
N SER A 278 1.12 8.52 12.30
CA SER A 278 -0.05 9.20 11.72
C SER A 278 -1.09 8.20 11.22
N MET A 279 -0.67 7.14 10.53
CA MET A 279 -1.58 6.07 10.10
C MET A 279 -2.16 5.29 11.28
N ALA A 280 -1.34 4.95 12.27
CA ALA A 280 -1.80 4.26 13.48
C ALA A 280 -2.85 5.09 14.25
N ALA A 281 -2.65 6.40 14.33
CA ALA A 281 -3.62 7.33 14.92
C ALA A 281 -4.93 7.38 14.10
N ILE A 282 -4.87 7.42 12.76
CA ILE A 282 -6.07 7.33 11.92
C ILE A 282 -6.81 6.02 12.16
N VAL A 283 -6.10 4.88 12.18
CA VAL A 283 -6.73 3.57 12.41
C VAL A 283 -7.38 3.51 13.80
N ARG A 284 -6.73 4.05 14.84
CA ARG A 284 -7.32 4.19 16.18
C ARG A 284 -8.56 5.05 16.18
N MET A 285 -8.53 6.19 15.48
CA MET A 285 -9.68 7.09 15.37
C MET A 285 -10.85 6.46 14.63
N VAL A 286 -10.58 5.73 13.54
CA VAL A 286 -11.63 5.13 12.71
C VAL A 286 -12.26 3.91 13.38
N ALA A 287 -11.49 3.13 14.15
CA ALA A 287 -11.91 1.87 14.76
C ALA A 287 -11.54 1.77 16.26
N PRO A 288 -12.00 2.71 17.12
CA PRO A 288 -11.51 2.80 18.49
C PRO A 288 -11.83 1.55 19.31
N ARG A 289 -13.01 0.94 19.11
CA ARG A 289 -13.46 -0.26 19.84
C ARG A 289 -12.62 -1.49 19.53
N GLU A 290 -12.28 -1.69 18.26
CA GLU A 290 -11.44 -2.79 17.79
C GLU A 290 -10.02 -2.64 18.33
N ILE A 291 -9.45 -1.43 18.25
CA ILE A 291 -8.11 -1.15 18.75
C ILE A 291 -8.04 -1.33 20.28
N ASP A 292 -9.04 -0.87 21.03
CA ASP A 292 -9.07 -1.07 22.49
C ASP A 292 -9.21 -2.54 22.89
N ARG A 293 -9.78 -3.40 22.04
CA ARG A 293 -9.78 -4.86 22.25
C ARG A 293 -8.39 -5.45 21.98
N LEU A 294 -7.72 -5.03 20.91
CA LEU A 294 -6.37 -5.46 20.60
C LEU A 294 -5.37 -5.05 21.68
N VAL A 295 -5.42 -3.81 22.13
CA VAL A 295 -4.55 -3.29 23.21
C VAL A 295 -4.78 -4.02 24.53
N ARG A 296 -6.02 -4.44 24.82
CA ARG A 296 -6.30 -5.28 26.01
C ARG A 296 -5.72 -6.69 25.88
N ALA A 297 -5.69 -7.26 24.67
CA ALA A 297 -5.10 -8.57 24.43
C ALA A 297 -3.56 -8.53 24.43
N ASP A 298 -2.97 -7.47 23.87
CA ASP A 298 -1.53 -7.21 23.89
C ASP A 298 -1.24 -5.76 24.29
N PRO A 299 -0.92 -5.50 25.57
CA PRO A 299 -0.60 -4.17 26.08
C PRO A 299 0.60 -3.49 25.38
N ARG A 300 1.49 -4.26 24.72
CA ARG A 300 2.65 -3.70 24.01
C ARG A 300 2.21 -2.85 22.82
N LEU A 301 1.07 -3.15 22.21
CA LEU A 301 0.52 -2.35 21.11
C LEU A 301 0.22 -0.91 21.52
N ALA A 302 -0.05 -0.65 22.80
CA ALA A 302 -0.26 0.71 23.30
C ALA A 302 0.98 1.61 23.14
N LEU A 303 2.18 1.04 23.10
CA LEU A 303 3.43 1.79 22.91
C LEU A 303 3.60 2.27 21.46
N LEU A 304 2.97 1.59 20.50
CA LEU A 304 3.10 1.84 19.07
C LEU A 304 1.87 2.56 18.50
N MET A 305 0.72 2.44 19.16
CA MET A 305 -0.53 3.11 18.79
C MET A 305 -0.65 4.46 19.50
N PRO A 306 -0.54 5.59 18.78
CA PRO A 306 -0.65 6.90 19.40
C PRO A 306 -2.01 7.10 20.06
N ILE A 307 -2.01 7.83 21.17
CA ILE A 307 -3.25 8.27 21.81
C ILE A 307 -3.89 9.34 20.94
N VAL A 308 -5.15 9.13 20.57
CA VAL A 308 -5.97 10.13 19.90
C VAL A 308 -6.81 10.81 20.97
N ASP A 309 -6.73 12.14 21.05
CA ASP A 309 -7.37 12.95 22.09
C ASP A 309 -8.24 14.07 21.52
N GLY A 310 -8.97 14.76 22.41
CA GLY A 310 -9.72 15.98 22.07
C GLY A 310 -10.74 15.79 20.94
N PRO A 311 -10.81 16.72 19.96
CA PRO A 311 -11.77 16.64 18.86
C PRO A 311 -11.63 15.40 17.99
N ALA A 312 -10.41 14.86 17.82
CA ALA A 312 -10.19 13.65 17.03
C ALA A 312 -10.75 12.41 17.73
N ALA A 313 -10.64 12.33 19.06
CA ALA A 313 -11.25 11.25 19.83
C ALA A 313 -12.79 11.29 19.75
N ARG A 314 -13.37 12.49 19.87
CA ARG A 314 -14.83 12.70 19.69
C ARG A 314 -15.30 12.25 18.31
N LEU A 315 -14.57 12.63 17.25
CA LEU A 315 -14.86 12.14 15.91
C LEU A 315 -14.81 10.61 15.83
N GLY A 316 -13.86 9.97 16.52
CA GLY A 316 -13.77 8.51 16.57
C GLY A 316 -15.00 7.84 17.18
N GLU A 317 -15.61 8.44 18.20
CA GLU A 317 -16.88 7.93 18.76
C GLU A 317 -18.03 8.02 17.76
N HIS A 318 -18.14 9.12 17.01
CA HIS A 318 -19.13 9.23 15.92
C HIS A 318 -18.91 8.19 14.82
N LEU A 319 -17.65 7.98 14.40
CA LEU A 319 -17.29 6.95 13.41
C LEU A 319 -17.62 5.52 13.92
N ALA A 320 -17.39 5.26 15.20
CA ALA A 320 -17.73 3.99 15.84
C ALA A 320 -19.25 3.78 16.00
N ALA A 321 -20.03 4.87 16.07
CA ALA A 321 -21.49 4.85 16.05
C ALA A 321 -22.07 4.63 14.64
N GLY A 322 -21.22 4.56 13.60
CA GLY A 322 -21.65 4.40 12.20
C GLY A 322 -22.05 5.71 11.53
N GLU A 323 -21.75 6.85 12.16
CA GLU A 323 -21.89 8.17 11.54
C GLU A 323 -20.68 8.45 10.64
N PHE A 324 -20.88 9.34 9.66
CA PHE A 324 -19.84 9.72 8.67
C PHE A 324 -19.21 8.54 7.87
N PRO A 325 -20.03 7.74 7.15
CA PRO A 325 -19.55 6.58 6.40
C PRO A 325 -18.61 6.91 5.22
N ILE A 326 -18.81 8.04 4.54
CA ILE A 326 -17.96 8.52 3.44
C ILE A 326 -16.59 8.91 3.99
N LEU A 327 -16.56 9.59 5.15
CA LEU A 327 -15.31 9.94 5.82
C LEU A 327 -14.55 8.69 6.25
N ALA A 328 -15.25 7.74 6.91
CA ALA A 328 -14.65 6.47 7.34
C ALA A 328 -13.99 5.72 6.16
N ALA A 329 -14.70 5.61 5.04
CA ALA A 329 -14.20 4.96 3.83
C ALA A 329 -13.02 5.74 3.20
N SER A 330 -13.06 7.07 3.24
CA SER A 330 -11.99 7.92 2.69
C SER A 330 -10.72 7.85 3.53
N LEU A 331 -10.84 7.79 4.86
CA LEU A 331 -9.71 7.58 5.77
C LEU A 331 -9.11 6.17 5.63
N ALA A 332 -9.94 5.14 5.44
CA ALA A 332 -9.46 3.79 5.17
C ALA A 332 -8.65 3.72 3.87
N ARG A 333 -9.16 4.33 2.79
CA ARG A 333 -8.42 4.44 1.50
C ARG A 333 -7.15 5.27 1.62
N LEU A 334 -7.18 6.35 2.41
CA LEU A 334 -6.00 7.16 2.72
C LEU A 334 -4.91 6.28 3.36
N VAL A 335 -5.25 5.51 4.40
CA VAL A 335 -4.29 4.60 5.07
C VAL A 335 -3.70 3.59 4.09
N LEU A 336 -4.52 2.95 3.24
CA LEU A 336 -4.02 2.00 2.23
C LEU A 336 -3.08 2.67 1.23
N ARG A 337 -3.45 3.84 0.71
CA ARG A 337 -2.61 4.59 -0.24
C ARG A 337 -1.27 5.00 0.37
N GLU A 338 -1.29 5.49 1.62
CA GLU A 338 -0.07 5.87 2.32
C GLU A 338 0.81 4.66 2.66
N LEU A 339 0.19 3.52 3.01
CA LEU A 339 0.90 2.26 3.26
C LEU A 339 1.61 1.76 2.00
N MET A 340 0.94 1.78 0.85
CA MET A 340 1.48 1.40 -0.46
C MET A 340 2.44 2.47 -1.04
N GLY A 341 2.53 3.64 -0.40
CA GLY A 341 3.37 4.73 -0.86
C GLY A 341 4.87 4.47 -0.63
N PRO A 342 5.75 5.18 -1.38
CA PRO A 342 7.20 4.99 -1.29
C PRO A 342 7.84 5.58 -0.02
N ARG A 343 7.10 6.36 0.78
CA ARG A 343 7.63 7.01 1.97
C ARG A 343 7.87 6.01 3.10
N ARG A 344 9.04 6.10 3.75
CA ARG A 344 9.37 5.35 4.97
C ARG A 344 8.36 5.65 6.09
N LEU A 345 7.92 4.63 6.83
CA LEU A 345 7.01 4.81 7.96
C LEU A 345 7.73 5.48 9.12
N ARG A 346 8.96 5.02 9.39
CA ARG A 346 9.89 5.59 10.37
C ARG A 346 11.27 5.79 9.74
N PRO A 347 11.53 6.98 9.13
CA PRO A 347 12.79 7.23 8.43
C PRO A 347 14.06 7.06 9.29
N THR A 348 13.96 7.36 10.59
CA THR A 348 15.10 7.35 11.54
C THR A 348 15.20 6.07 12.36
N ASP A 349 14.24 5.14 12.23
CA ASP A 349 14.14 3.95 13.07
C ASP A 349 13.64 2.75 12.25
N PRO A 350 14.54 2.04 11.53
CA PRO A 350 14.17 0.89 10.72
C PRO A 350 13.58 -0.27 11.53
N VAL A 351 13.99 -0.43 12.79
CA VAL A 351 13.44 -1.46 13.68
C VAL A 351 12.01 -1.14 14.04
N GLY A 352 11.76 0.09 14.51
CA GLY A 352 10.40 0.55 14.79
C GLY A 352 9.52 0.63 13.56
N GLU A 353 10.08 0.73 12.35
CA GLU A 353 9.31 0.61 11.10
C GLU A 353 8.69 -0.78 10.92
N ILE A 354 9.40 -1.85 11.30
CA ILE A 354 8.84 -3.20 11.28
C ILE A 354 7.78 -3.36 12.37
N ASP A 355 8.05 -2.85 13.57
CA ASP A 355 7.12 -2.93 14.70
C ASP A 355 5.80 -2.19 14.44
N ILE A 356 5.87 -0.98 13.87
CA ILE A 356 4.67 -0.23 13.49
C ILE A 356 3.94 -0.90 12.33
N LEU A 357 4.66 -1.49 11.37
CA LEU A 357 4.04 -2.22 10.27
C LEU A 357 3.27 -3.45 10.75
N ARG A 358 3.85 -4.23 11.68
CA ARG A 358 3.19 -5.36 12.34
C ARG A 358 1.94 -4.91 13.09
N THR A 359 2.05 -3.81 13.85
CA THR A 359 0.93 -3.22 14.58
C THR A 359 -0.21 -2.80 13.64
N LEU A 360 0.12 -2.16 12.52
CA LEU A 360 -0.84 -1.80 11.48
C LEU A 360 -1.46 -3.04 10.82
N ALA A 361 -0.68 -4.11 10.59
CA ALA A 361 -1.19 -5.36 10.03
C ALA A 361 -2.24 -5.99 10.94
N MET A 362 -1.93 -6.12 12.23
CA MET A 362 -2.86 -6.64 13.23
C MET A 362 -4.13 -5.77 13.32
N SER A 363 -3.94 -4.44 13.37
CA SER A 363 -5.03 -3.47 13.49
C SER A 363 -5.96 -3.49 12.28
N LEU A 364 -5.40 -3.42 11.07
CA LEU A 364 -6.19 -3.43 9.83
C LEU A 364 -6.89 -4.77 9.62
N THR A 365 -6.24 -5.89 9.94
CA THR A 365 -6.85 -7.23 9.89
C THR A 365 -8.02 -7.36 10.85
N ALA A 366 -7.91 -6.82 12.08
CA ALA A 366 -9.00 -6.84 13.04
C ALA A 366 -10.20 -5.97 12.62
N THR A 367 -9.97 -4.97 11.77
CA THR A 367 -11.02 -4.09 11.21
C THR A 367 -11.53 -4.52 9.83
N ALA A 368 -10.94 -5.58 9.25
CA ALA A 368 -11.32 -6.07 7.93
C ALA A 368 -12.76 -6.60 7.94
N GLY A 369 -13.48 -6.36 6.85
CA GLY A 369 -14.91 -6.64 6.70
C GLY A 369 -15.83 -5.49 7.05
N ARG A 370 -15.36 -4.45 7.78
CA ARG A 370 -16.15 -3.25 8.07
C ARG A 370 -15.94 -2.15 7.03
N LEU A 371 -14.68 -1.78 6.76
CA LEU A 371 -14.31 -0.68 5.88
C LEU A 371 -13.43 -1.10 4.71
N LEU A 372 -12.64 -2.15 4.91
CA LEU A 372 -11.72 -2.73 3.93
C LEU A 372 -11.95 -4.22 3.84
N THR A 373 -11.79 -4.80 2.67
CA THR A 373 -11.77 -6.24 2.48
C THR A 373 -10.44 -6.83 2.96
N MET A 374 -10.44 -8.13 3.31
CA MET A 374 -9.20 -8.82 3.68
C MET A 374 -8.18 -8.82 2.54
N GLU A 375 -8.65 -8.91 1.29
CA GLU A 375 -7.82 -8.89 0.10
C GLU A 375 -7.11 -7.54 -0.09
N GLU A 376 -7.82 -6.42 0.09
CA GLU A 376 -7.22 -5.08 0.03
C GLU A 376 -6.11 -4.91 1.08
N VAL A 377 -6.35 -5.39 2.30
CA VAL A 377 -5.35 -5.36 3.38
C VAL A 377 -4.14 -6.20 3.00
N GLN A 378 -4.34 -7.44 2.57
CA GLN A 378 -3.24 -8.33 2.15
C GLN A 378 -2.42 -7.73 1.00
N ASN A 379 -3.07 -7.21 -0.03
CA ASN A 379 -2.40 -6.60 -1.17
C ASN A 379 -1.55 -5.38 -0.76
N ALA A 380 -2.06 -4.54 0.16
CA ALA A 380 -1.31 -3.40 0.64
C ALA A 380 -0.04 -3.79 1.42
N PHE A 381 -0.09 -4.84 2.24
CA PHE A 381 1.09 -5.35 2.93
C PHE A 381 2.08 -6.06 2.00
N ILE A 382 1.61 -6.75 0.97
CA ILE A 382 2.47 -7.32 -0.07
C ILE A 382 3.21 -6.21 -0.81
N GLU A 383 2.54 -5.11 -1.16
CA GLU A 383 3.21 -3.98 -1.79
C GLU A 383 4.20 -3.30 -0.84
N ARG A 384 3.78 -3.03 0.40
CA ARG A 384 4.68 -2.40 1.38
C ARG A 384 5.93 -3.24 1.64
N SER A 385 5.79 -4.57 1.66
CA SER A 385 6.90 -5.49 1.85
C SER A 385 7.98 -5.40 0.78
N LYS A 386 7.68 -4.89 -0.44
CA LYS A 386 8.71 -4.63 -1.46
C LYS A 386 9.75 -3.62 -0.99
N SER A 387 9.32 -2.59 -0.27
CA SER A 387 10.22 -1.55 0.27
C SER A 387 11.17 -2.09 1.35
N LEU A 388 10.71 -3.07 2.14
CA LEU A 388 11.50 -3.66 3.24
C LEU A 388 12.63 -4.57 2.74
N VAL A 389 12.54 -5.09 1.52
CA VAL A 389 13.55 -6.00 0.96
C VAL A 389 14.54 -5.29 0.02
N THR A 390 14.44 -3.96 -0.09
CA THR A 390 15.39 -3.13 -0.84
C THR A 390 16.75 -3.08 -0.13
N ALA A 391 17.83 -2.93 -0.89
CA ALA A 391 19.17 -2.85 -0.35
C ALA A 391 19.31 -1.71 0.69
N ASP A 392 18.79 -0.53 0.37
CA ASP A 392 18.83 0.65 1.25
C ASP A 392 18.15 0.39 2.60
N PHE A 393 16.97 -0.25 2.59
CA PHE A 393 16.27 -0.60 3.83
C PHE A 393 17.05 -1.64 4.62
N VAL A 394 17.47 -2.73 3.99
CA VAL A 394 18.17 -3.84 4.65
C VAL A 394 19.48 -3.36 5.26
N GLN A 395 20.24 -2.54 4.54
CA GLN A 395 21.48 -1.96 5.05
C GLN A 395 21.24 -1.07 6.27
N ALA A 396 20.21 -0.20 6.24
CA ALA A 396 19.85 0.61 7.39
C ALA A 396 19.38 -0.26 8.57
N TYR A 397 18.64 -1.34 8.30
CA TYR A 397 18.08 -2.22 9.32
C TYR A 397 19.14 -3.05 10.06
N VAL A 398 20.18 -3.50 9.37
CA VAL A 398 21.29 -4.24 10.00
C VAL A 398 22.42 -3.33 10.51
N SER A 399 22.38 -2.03 10.23
CA SER A 399 23.48 -1.09 10.54
C SER A 399 23.85 -0.99 12.03
N LEU A 400 22.92 -1.30 12.92
CA LEU A 400 23.12 -1.28 14.37
C LEU A 400 23.70 -2.60 14.92
N CYS A 401 23.88 -3.62 14.07
CA CYS A 401 24.47 -4.88 14.49
C CYS A 401 25.99 -4.80 14.53
N GLU A 402 26.56 -5.07 15.69
CA GLU A 402 28.01 -5.16 15.88
C GLU A 402 28.58 -6.52 15.42
N THR A 403 27.73 -7.54 15.33
CA THR A 403 28.10 -8.93 15.04
C THR A 403 27.30 -9.50 13.87
N VAL A 404 27.90 -10.43 13.12
CA VAL A 404 27.21 -11.09 11.99
C VAL A 404 26.12 -12.03 12.47
N LEU A 405 26.24 -12.55 13.70
CA LEU A 405 25.12 -13.23 14.35
C LEU A 405 23.92 -12.30 14.55
N CYS A 406 24.14 -11.07 15.03
CA CYS A 406 23.06 -10.07 15.14
C CYS A 406 22.47 -9.76 13.75
N GLU A 407 23.31 -9.62 12.72
CA GLU A 407 22.84 -9.44 11.35
C GLU A 407 21.90 -10.60 10.93
N ALA A 408 22.29 -11.85 11.18
CA ALA A 408 21.50 -13.03 10.85
C ALA A 408 20.18 -13.13 11.64
N GLU A 409 20.19 -12.84 12.95
CA GLU A 409 18.98 -12.80 13.78
C GLU A 409 18.03 -11.71 13.31
N THR A 410 18.56 -10.53 12.98
CA THR A 410 17.82 -9.37 12.49
C THR A 410 17.19 -9.66 11.13
N LEU A 411 17.94 -10.24 10.20
CA LEU A 411 17.43 -10.69 8.89
C LEU A 411 16.39 -11.81 9.03
N THR A 412 16.50 -12.68 10.03
CA THR A 412 15.46 -13.68 10.33
C THR A 412 14.16 -13.00 10.77
N ARG A 413 14.23 -11.95 11.61
CA ARG A 413 13.06 -11.13 11.94
C ARG A 413 12.48 -10.42 10.72
N LEU A 414 13.32 -9.99 9.77
CA LEU A 414 12.83 -9.43 8.50
C LEU A 414 12.03 -10.48 7.72
N CYS A 415 12.53 -11.71 7.60
CA CYS A 415 11.83 -12.81 6.95
C CYS A 415 10.46 -13.11 7.58
N GLU A 416 10.33 -13.00 8.90
CA GLU A 416 9.06 -13.18 9.62
C GLU A 416 8.02 -12.11 9.27
N ASN A 417 8.46 -10.86 9.06
CA ASN A 417 7.57 -9.70 8.88
C ASN A 417 7.26 -9.33 7.43
N VAL A 418 7.91 -10.00 6.47
CA VAL A 418 7.70 -9.78 5.04
C VAL A 418 6.56 -10.66 4.52
N THR A 419 5.62 -10.06 3.79
CA THR A 419 4.48 -10.74 3.18
C THR A 419 4.61 -10.82 1.66
N GLY A 420 4.04 -11.89 1.08
CA GLY A 420 4.10 -12.17 -0.35
C GLY A 420 5.29 -13.06 -0.75
N GLY A 421 5.03 -14.05 -1.61
CA GLY A 421 6.03 -15.07 -1.96
C GLY A 421 7.31 -14.51 -2.60
N ALA A 422 7.19 -13.50 -3.48
CA ALA A 422 8.35 -12.85 -4.09
C ALA A 422 9.19 -12.08 -3.07
N ASN A 423 8.55 -11.38 -2.13
CA ASN A 423 9.25 -10.64 -1.10
C ASN A 423 9.92 -11.58 -0.10
N LYS A 424 9.25 -12.68 0.29
CA LYS A 424 9.85 -13.72 1.15
C LYS A 424 11.10 -14.33 0.52
N ARG A 425 11.08 -14.65 -0.78
CA ARG A 425 12.27 -15.08 -1.51
C ARG A 425 13.38 -14.02 -1.48
N SER A 426 13.04 -12.75 -1.68
CA SER A 426 14.02 -11.66 -1.61
C SER A 426 14.63 -11.50 -0.21
N ALA A 427 13.83 -11.55 0.85
CA ALA A 427 14.30 -11.52 2.23
C ALA A 427 15.18 -12.76 2.54
N ALA A 428 14.77 -13.94 2.09
CA ALA A 428 15.54 -15.17 2.25
C ALA A 428 16.92 -15.08 1.57
N ARG A 429 17.02 -14.46 0.38
CA ARG A 429 18.32 -14.24 -0.29
C ARG A 429 19.30 -13.43 0.56
N TRP A 430 18.84 -12.39 1.25
CA TRP A 430 19.68 -11.63 2.19
C TRP A 430 20.16 -12.51 3.34
N LEU A 431 19.27 -13.31 3.93
CA LEU A 431 19.63 -14.22 5.01
C LEU A 431 20.59 -15.33 4.55
N VAL A 432 20.36 -15.94 3.39
CA VAL A 432 21.26 -16.92 2.77
C VAL A 432 22.66 -16.33 2.59
N ALA A 433 22.76 -15.12 2.04
CA ALA A 433 24.04 -14.45 1.83
C ALA A 433 24.76 -14.18 3.16
N CYS A 434 24.01 -13.86 4.23
CA CYS A 434 24.56 -13.66 5.57
C CYS A 434 25.10 -14.97 6.17
N VAL A 435 24.29 -16.04 6.21
CA VAL A 435 24.66 -17.30 6.88
C VAL A 435 25.67 -18.14 6.11
N THR A 436 25.79 -17.94 4.79
CA THR A 436 26.82 -18.59 3.96
C THR A 436 28.11 -17.76 3.88
N SER A 437 28.15 -16.57 4.50
CA SER A 437 29.34 -15.72 4.48
C SER A 437 30.48 -16.29 5.32
N LEU A 438 31.72 -16.07 4.86
CA LEU A 438 32.91 -16.42 5.63
C LEU A 438 32.99 -15.66 6.97
N ARG A 439 32.44 -14.43 7.04
CA ARG A 439 32.39 -13.64 8.28
C ARG A 439 31.55 -14.36 9.35
N PHE A 440 30.37 -14.87 8.96
CA PHE A 440 29.49 -15.62 9.86
C PHE A 440 30.18 -16.89 10.37
N GLU A 441 30.79 -17.68 9.46
CA GLU A 441 31.52 -18.89 9.86
C GLU A 441 32.68 -18.57 10.81
N THR A 442 33.49 -17.56 10.49
CA THR A 442 34.67 -17.17 11.28
C THR A 442 34.26 -16.71 12.68
N GLU A 443 33.22 -15.89 12.79
CA GLU A 443 32.69 -15.43 14.07
C GLU A 443 32.17 -16.59 14.92
N MET A 444 31.42 -17.51 14.30
CA MET A 444 30.91 -18.70 14.97
C MET A 444 32.02 -19.67 15.37
N ARG A 445 33.20 -19.62 14.77
CA ARG A 445 34.38 -20.41 15.16
C ARG A 445 35.25 -19.75 16.24
N ASN A 446 35.13 -18.44 16.46
CA ASN A 446 35.99 -17.69 17.38
C ASN A 446 36.02 -18.21 18.84
N ALA A 447 37.21 -18.40 19.43
CA ALA A 447 37.37 -19.05 20.74
C ALA A 447 36.77 -18.30 21.96
N THR A 448 36.32 -17.05 21.81
CA THR A 448 35.83 -16.22 22.92
C THR A 448 34.58 -16.78 23.62
N THR A 449 33.71 -17.47 22.88
CA THR A 449 32.43 -18.00 23.39
C THR A 449 32.46 -19.52 23.47
N ARG A 450 31.91 -20.09 24.55
CA ARG A 450 31.89 -21.54 24.76
C ARG A 450 31.16 -22.25 23.60
N PRO A 451 31.67 -23.39 23.09
CA PRO A 451 31.05 -24.12 21.98
C PRO A 451 29.60 -24.52 22.23
N THR A 452 29.26 -24.90 23.47
CA THR A 452 27.89 -25.24 23.87
C THR A 452 26.90 -24.10 23.69
N GLN A 453 27.32 -22.87 24.02
CA GLN A 453 26.48 -21.68 23.88
C GLN A 453 26.27 -21.33 22.40
N LYS A 454 27.31 -21.46 21.57
CA LYS A 454 27.21 -21.23 20.12
C LYS A 454 26.28 -22.21 19.44
N LEU A 455 26.39 -23.51 19.76
CA LEU A 455 25.49 -24.52 19.23
C LEU A 455 24.03 -24.25 19.64
N HIS A 456 23.80 -23.79 20.86
CA HIS A 456 22.46 -23.40 21.31
C HIS A 456 21.91 -22.19 20.56
N VAL A 457 22.73 -21.17 20.32
CA VAL A 457 22.37 -19.99 19.52
C VAL A 457 22.04 -20.38 18.07
N LEU A 458 22.88 -21.19 17.43
CA LEU A 458 22.64 -21.67 16.06
C LEU A 458 21.37 -22.53 15.98
N ALA A 459 21.08 -23.34 17.00
CA ALA A 459 19.82 -24.07 17.09
C ALA A 459 18.61 -23.12 17.20
N GLY A 460 18.73 -22.05 18.01
CA GLY A 460 17.72 -21.00 18.14
C GLY A 460 17.46 -20.26 16.83
N LEU A 461 18.52 -19.91 16.10
CA LEU A 461 18.44 -19.29 14.78
C LEU A 461 17.73 -20.22 13.78
N GLN A 462 18.13 -21.49 13.71
CA GLN A 462 17.52 -22.48 12.82
C GLN A 462 16.02 -22.70 13.12
N ARG A 463 15.62 -22.72 14.40
CA ARG A 463 14.20 -22.76 14.80
C ARG A 463 13.44 -21.52 14.35
N SER A 464 14.04 -20.34 14.49
CA SER A 464 13.43 -19.07 14.08
C SER A 464 13.23 -19.01 12.57
N VAL A 465 14.18 -19.52 11.77
CA VAL A 465 14.06 -19.62 10.31
C VAL A 465 12.88 -20.52 9.91
N ARG A 466 12.71 -21.68 10.56
CA ARG A 466 11.57 -22.58 10.29
C ARG A 466 10.21 -21.95 10.64
N ALA A 467 10.18 -21.01 11.58
CA ALA A 467 8.96 -20.27 11.92
C ALA A 467 8.61 -19.18 10.88
N CYS A 468 9.54 -18.80 9.99
CA CYS A 468 9.32 -17.72 9.03
C CYS A 468 8.40 -18.10 7.85
N ALA A 469 8.02 -19.38 7.70
CA ALA A 469 7.22 -19.89 6.59
C ALA A 469 7.76 -19.45 5.22
N LEU A 470 9.04 -19.73 4.99
CA LEU A 470 9.73 -19.48 3.71
C LEU A 470 9.36 -20.57 2.69
N ALA A 471 9.81 -20.41 1.44
CA ALA A 471 9.71 -21.50 0.47
C ALA A 471 10.62 -22.67 0.91
N GLU A 472 10.20 -23.91 0.67
CA GLU A 472 10.91 -25.12 1.10
C GLU A 472 12.38 -25.14 0.68
N HIS A 473 12.67 -24.68 -0.55
CA HIS A 473 14.03 -24.55 -1.06
C HIS A 473 14.88 -23.59 -0.22
N ASP A 474 14.38 -22.38 0.03
CA ASP A 474 15.09 -21.34 0.77
C ASP A 474 15.29 -21.75 2.24
N GLU A 475 14.24 -22.31 2.87
CA GLU A 475 14.31 -22.82 4.25
C GLU A 475 15.35 -23.93 4.38
N THR A 476 15.36 -24.89 3.46
CA THR A 476 16.32 -26.00 3.46
C THR A 476 17.75 -25.47 3.28
N GLN A 477 17.96 -24.53 2.36
CA GLN A 477 19.27 -23.94 2.11
C GLN A 477 19.81 -23.20 3.35
N ILE A 478 18.99 -22.35 3.98
CA ILE A 478 19.39 -21.59 5.18
C ILE A 478 19.66 -22.53 6.35
N THR A 479 18.74 -23.47 6.59
CA THR A 479 18.86 -24.40 7.72
C THR A 479 20.06 -25.36 7.56
N ALA A 480 20.36 -25.80 6.34
CA ALA A 480 21.56 -26.58 6.04
C ALA A 480 22.85 -25.78 6.27
N ALA A 481 22.92 -24.53 5.80
CA ALA A 481 24.07 -23.65 6.02
C ALA A 481 24.36 -23.43 7.52
N ILE A 482 23.33 -23.15 8.32
CA ILE A 482 23.45 -23.03 9.79
C ILE A 482 23.92 -24.36 10.41
N GLY A 483 23.39 -25.49 9.91
CA GLY A 483 23.76 -26.83 10.35
C GLY A 483 25.23 -27.17 10.10
N GLU A 484 25.76 -26.83 8.92
CA GLU A 484 27.17 -27.03 8.56
C GLU A 484 28.10 -26.24 9.49
N VAL A 485 27.80 -24.96 9.75
CA VAL A 485 28.58 -24.14 10.70
C VAL A 485 28.53 -24.76 12.09
N GLY A 486 27.37 -25.22 12.56
CA GLY A 486 27.25 -25.96 13.81
C GLY A 486 28.07 -27.25 13.82
N GLY A 487 28.14 -27.96 12.69
CA GLY A 487 28.99 -29.12 12.49
C GLY A 487 30.47 -28.83 12.63
N VAL A 488 30.95 -27.69 12.12
CA VAL A 488 32.35 -27.26 12.27
C VAL A 488 32.65 -26.94 13.74
N VAL A 489 31.80 -26.15 14.40
CA VAL A 489 31.96 -25.77 15.82
C VAL A 489 31.98 -27.00 16.73
N GLU A 490 31.08 -27.95 16.51
CA GLU A 490 31.04 -29.19 17.28
C GLU A 490 32.29 -30.04 17.03
N GLY A 491 32.74 -30.14 15.77
CA GLY A 491 33.89 -30.95 15.37
C GLY A 491 35.21 -30.45 15.93
N GLU A 492 35.42 -29.13 15.94
CA GLU A 492 36.60 -28.49 16.54
C GLU A 492 36.62 -28.67 18.07
N ALA A 493 35.47 -28.53 18.71
CA ALA A 493 35.33 -28.72 20.15
C ALA A 493 35.32 -30.20 20.59
N LYS A 494 35.04 -31.12 19.67
CA LYS A 494 34.78 -32.56 19.93
C LYS A 494 33.74 -32.78 21.04
N LEU A 495 32.71 -31.94 21.06
CA LEU A 495 31.78 -31.85 22.19
C LEU A 495 30.99 -33.16 22.40
N THR A 496 30.47 -33.76 21.33
CA THR A 496 29.70 -35.02 21.41
C THR A 496 30.57 -36.17 21.94
N ALA A 497 31.82 -36.26 21.49
CA ALA A 497 32.78 -37.26 21.95
C ALA A 497 33.19 -37.04 23.42
N GLN A 498 33.36 -35.79 23.86
CA GLN A 498 33.65 -35.45 25.25
C GLN A 498 32.47 -35.79 26.17
N LEU A 499 31.24 -35.46 25.77
CA LEU A 499 30.02 -35.78 26.51
C LEU A 499 29.80 -37.30 26.65
N ALA A 500 30.08 -38.07 25.60
CA ALA A 500 29.98 -39.53 25.65
C ALA A 500 30.99 -40.17 26.62
N LYS A 501 32.17 -39.55 26.78
CA LYS A 501 33.25 -39.98 27.68
C LYS A 501 33.19 -39.38 29.09
N ALA A 502 32.27 -38.45 29.33
CA ALA A 502 32.16 -37.79 30.63
C ALA A 502 31.87 -38.78 31.76
N GLN A 503 32.45 -38.51 32.94
CA GLN A 503 32.15 -39.25 34.17
C GLN A 503 30.82 -38.76 34.75
N ALA A 504 29.72 -39.13 34.08
CA ALA A 504 28.35 -38.84 34.50
C ALA A 504 27.47 -40.11 34.35
N PRO A 505 26.37 -40.21 35.13
CA PRO A 505 25.41 -41.31 35.00
C PRO A 505 24.93 -41.49 33.55
N ALA A 506 24.77 -42.74 33.12
CA ALA A 506 24.39 -43.07 31.75
C ALA A 506 23.07 -42.41 31.29
N PRO A 507 22.01 -42.34 32.12
CA PRO A 507 20.78 -41.63 31.75
C PRO A 507 21.00 -40.13 31.50
N GLN A 508 21.86 -39.48 32.28
CA GLN A 508 22.16 -38.05 32.13
C GLN A 508 22.96 -37.79 30.85
N LYS A 509 23.93 -38.66 30.51
CA LYS A 509 24.67 -38.57 29.24
C LYS A 509 23.76 -38.72 28.02
N LEU A 510 22.86 -39.71 28.08
CA LEU A 510 21.87 -39.93 27.02
C LEU A 510 20.91 -38.75 26.88
N ALA A 511 20.42 -38.18 27.99
CA ALA A 511 19.54 -37.02 27.95
C ALA A 511 20.21 -35.83 27.25
N VAL A 512 21.46 -35.49 27.61
CA VAL A 512 22.18 -34.37 27.00
C VAL A 512 22.44 -34.62 25.51
N LEU A 513 22.94 -35.80 25.14
CA LEU A 513 23.19 -36.12 23.72
C LEU A 513 21.90 -36.20 22.89
N LEU A 514 20.79 -36.66 23.47
CA LEU A 514 19.49 -36.65 22.81
C LEU A 514 18.96 -35.22 22.61
N ARG A 515 19.19 -34.29 23.54
CA ARG A 515 18.85 -32.87 23.34
C ARG A 515 19.67 -32.22 22.21
N LEU A 516 20.95 -32.61 22.06
CA LEU A 516 21.74 -32.21 20.87
C LEU A 516 21.14 -32.82 19.59
N ALA A 517 20.81 -34.10 19.61
CA ALA A 517 20.24 -34.82 18.45
C ALA A 517 18.84 -34.32 18.04
N ALA A 518 18.06 -33.84 19.00
CA ALA A 518 16.69 -33.33 18.82
C ALA A 518 16.63 -31.88 18.32
N GLY A 519 17.76 -31.20 18.12
CA GLY A 519 17.75 -29.80 17.69
C GLY A 519 17.52 -28.79 18.82
N GLU A 520 17.56 -29.22 20.10
CA GLU A 520 17.31 -28.32 21.23
C GLU A 520 18.53 -27.47 21.57
N THR A 521 19.71 -28.11 21.62
CA THR A 521 20.99 -27.52 22.05
C THR A 521 22.06 -27.48 20.96
N ALA A 522 21.77 -28.05 19.78
CA ALA A 522 22.61 -27.96 18.59
C ALA A 522 21.71 -27.86 17.35
N PRO A 523 22.13 -27.19 16.26
CA PRO A 523 21.33 -27.16 15.03
C PRO A 523 21.27 -28.55 14.41
N PHE A 524 20.17 -28.84 13.71
CA PHE A 524 20.07 -30.00 12.83
C PHE A 524 21.13 -29.94 11.73
N GLY A 525 21.70 -31.09 11.39
CA GLY A 525 22.84 -31.22 10.50
C GLY A 525 23.95 -32.07 11.12
N PRO A 526 25.21 -31.91 10.69
CA PRO A 526 26.31 -32.79 11.09
C PRO A 526 26.53 -32.90 12.60
N ALA A 527 26.32 -31.83 13.37
CA ALA A 527 26.45 -31.84 14.83
C ALA A 527 25.39 -32.74 15.50
N ALA A 528 24.13 -32.61 15.08
CA ALA A 528 23.03 -33.44 15.57
C ALA A 528 23.22 -34.91 15.15
N ASP A 529 23.71 -35.18 13.94
CA ASP A 529 23.92 -36.53 13.44
C ASP A 529 25.06 -37.27 14.17
N ARG A 530 26.13 -36.56 14.53
CA ARG A 530 27.18 -37.12 15.41
C ARG A 530 26.64 -37.42 16.81
N ALA A 531 25.79 -36.55 17.36
CA ALA A 531 25.12 -36.81 18.63
C ALA A 531 24.23 -38.06 18.55
N LYS A 532 23.45 -38.24 17.48
CA LYS A 532 22.65 -39.46 17.23
C LYS A 532 23.53 -40.72 17.18
N ALA A 533 24.66 -40.65 16.49
CA ALA A 533 25.59 -41.78 16.40
C ALA A 533 26.14 -42.18 17.78
N GLU A 534 26.51 -41.21 18.62
CA GLU A 534 26.97 -41.47 19.99
C GLU A 534 25.85 -42.00 20.90
N VAL A 535 24.61 -41.50 20.75
CA VAL A 535 23.44 -42.03 21.46
C VAL A 535 23.22 -43.50 21.11
N ILE A 536 23.23 -43.86 19.83
CA ILE A 536 23.07 -45.25 19.36
C ILE A 536 24.18 -46.14 19.94
N ARG A 537 25.43 -45.63 19.95
CA ARG A 537 26.58 -46.34 20.53
C ARG A 537 26.40 -46.58 22.03
N LEU A 538 25.95 -45.56 22.79
CA LEU A 538 25.71 -45.67 24.22
C LEU A 538 24.55 -46.61 24.55
N PHE A 539 23.45 -46.62 23.77
CA PHE A 539 22.34 -47.57 23.95
C PHE A 539 22.73 -49.03 23.68
N ARG A 540 23.76 -49.26 22.84
CA ARG A 540 24.29 -50.61 22.59
C ARG A 540 25.24 -51.09 23.69
N ALA A 541 25.76 -50.19 24.54
CA ALA A 541 26.69 -50.56 25.61
C ALA A 541 25.97 -51.34 26.73
N PRO A 542 26.53 -52.46 27.23
CA PRO A 542 25.91 -53.29 28.28
C PRO A 542 25.64 -52.50 29.56
N ASP A 543 26.62 -51.71 30.01
CA ASP A 543 26.55 -50.94 31.26
C ASP A 543 25.42 -49.89 31.23
N THR A 544 25.19 -49.28 30.06
CA THR A 544 24.11 -48.32 29.86
C THR A 544 22.75 -48.99 29.94
N ARG A 545 22.59 -50.20 29.39
CA ARG A 545 21.32 -50.95 29.47
C ARG A 545 21.01 -51.37 30.90
N VAL A 546 22.03 -51.77 31.66
CA VAL A 546 21.88 -52.08 33.09
C VAL A 546 21.49 -50.82 33.88
N ALA A 547 22.14 -49.69 33.63
CA ALA A 547 21.83 -48.42 34.29
C ALA A 547 20.42 -47.89 33.95
N LEU A 548 19.96 -48.07 32.71
CA LEU A 548 18.60 -47.71 32.28
C LEU A 548 17.54 -48.65 32.85
N GLY A 549 17.86 -49.94 33.01
CA GLY A 549 16.98 -50.90 33.69
C GLY A 549 16.79 -50.60 35.17
N ALA A 550 17.80 -50.00 35.82
CA ALA A 550 17.74 -49.56 37.22
C ALA A 550 16.99 -48.23 37.43
N ALA A 551 16.67 -47.48 36.36
CA ALA A 551 16.02 -46.17 36.43
C ALA A 551 14.89 -46.04 35.37
N PRO A 552 13.76 -46.75 35.54
CA PRO A 552 12.66 -46.79 34.57
C PRO A 552 11.96 -45.44 34.36
N GLU A 553 11.94 -44.56 35.35
CA GLU A 553 11.37 -43.20 35.24
C GLU A 553 12.16 -42.33 34.25
N ALA A 554 13.50 -42.41 34.27
CA ALA A 554 14.37 -41.69 33.34
C ALA A 554 14.16 -42.15 31.89
N LEU A 555 13.72 -43.39 31.68
CA LEU A 555 13.41 -43.94 30.36
C LEU A 555 12.17 -43.28 29.74
N GLY A 556 11.21 -42.83 30.55
CA GLY A 556 10.03 -42.08 30.11
C GLY A 556 10.38 -40.73 29.50
N GLU A 557 11.24 -39.96 30.16
CA GLU A 557 11.72 -38.66 29.66
C GLU A 557 12.55 -38.81 28.37
N LEU A 558 13.39 -39.86 28.30
CA LEU A 558 14.23 -40.13 27.13
C LEU A 558 13.41 -40.51 25.90
N LYS A 559 12.26 -41.19 26.05
CA LYS A 559 11.40 -41.58 24.91
C LYS A 559 10.90 -40.38 24.10
N GLY A 560 10.51 -39.29 24.77
CA GLY A 560 10.09 -38.05 24.10
C GLY A 560 11.23 -37.46 23.25
N LEU A 561 12.44 -37.43 23.81
CA LEU A 561 13.63 -36.94 23.11
C LEU A 561 14.11 -37.89 21.99
N MET A 562 13.93 -39.20 22.15
CA MET A 562 14.23 -40.18 21.09
C MET A 562 13.31 -40.00 19.88
N LYS A 563 12.03 -39.68 20.11
CA LYS A 563 11.08 -39.39 19.03
C LYS A 563 11.44 -38.10 18.31
N SER A 564 11.75 -37.02 19.03
CA SER A 564 12.17 -35.75 18.41
C SER A 564 13.52 -35.84 17.69
N ALA A 565 14.42 -36.73 18.14
CA ALA A 565 15.67 -37.04 17.45
C ALA A 565 15.51 -38.00 16.23
N GLY A 566 14.31 -38.53 15.97
CA GLY A 566 14.05 -39.48 14.88
C GLY A 566 14.62 -40.89 15.11
N LEU A 567 14.86 -41.28 16.36
CA LEU A 567 15.40 -42.58 16.76
C LEU A 567 14.31 -43.58 17.22
N ALA A 568 13.07 -43.12 17.36
CA ALA A 568 11.89 -43.93 17.70
C ALA A 568 10.64 -43.38 17.00
N ALA A 569 9.70 -44.28 16.65
CA ALA A 569 8.43 -43.92 16.01
C ALA A 569 7.40 -43.33 16.99
#